data_AF-A0A2D1U1A3-F1
#
_entry.id   AF-A0A2D1U1A3-F1
#
_cell.length_a   1.000
_cell.length_b   1.000
_cell.length_c   1.000
_cell.angle_alpha   90.00
_cell.angle_beta   90.00
_cell.angle_gamma   90.00
#
_symmetry.space_group_name_H-M   'P 1'
#
loop_
_entity.id
_entity.type
_entity.pdbx_description
1 polymer ?
#
loop_
_entity_poly.entity_id
_entity_poly.type
_entity_poly.pdbx_seq_one_letter_code
_entity_poly.pdbx_strand_id
1 'polypeptide(L)'
;MTCPVVTNRTGNINQNNNERRAQKTTVIVEAFPAENGDSLLVSFQDCHLLIDTGYEETFNKHLTPRFAELKRAGQKLSRLIITHVDQDHIHGAIPMIKANGNTDQNQIIGIDQVWHNSYRHLHKGEDPTDISSEGKQLLSRLNTSGSSVGGTVSFKQGSSLAAELLSGKYKWNCDFDQGPVVAPYEPVSISEDVTITLLSPTAEKLEKLEKFWKKELKRIGFKLYKSINYLRS
;
A
#
# COMPACT_ATOMS: atom_id res chain seq x y z
N MET A 1 -57.81 24.16 -62.71
CA MET A 1 -56.76 23.16 -62.45
C MET A 1 -55.43 23.89 -62.44
N THR A 2 -54.90 24.21 -61.27
CA THR A 2 -53.56 24.79 -61.10
C THR A 2 -53.03 24.43 -59.72
N CYS A 3 -51.79 23.93 -59.71
CA CYS A 3 -51.05 23.35 -58.58
C CYS A 3 -50.83 24.32 -57.39
N PRO A 4 -50.58 23.80 -56.18
CA PRO A 4 -49.86 24.53 -55.15
C PRO A 4 -48.38 24.15 -55.05
N VAL A 5 -47.63 25.18 -54.71
CA VAL A 5 -46.18 25.37 -54.62
C VAL A 5 -45.60 24.77 -53.32
N VAL A 6 -44.35 24.31 -53.40
CA VAL A 6 -43.51 23.88 -52.28
C VAL A 6 -43.06 25.09 -51.45
N THR A 7 -43.16 25.02 -50.13
CA THR A 7 -42.39 25.90 -49.22
C THR A 7 -41.71 25.11 -48.09
N ASN A 8 -40.45 25.47 -47.86
CA ASN A 8 -39.48 24.88 -46.95
C ASN A 8 -39.94 24.85 -45.48
N ARG A 9 -39.72 23.71 -44.80
CA ARG A 9 -39.62 23.66 -43.33
C ARG A 9 -38.16 23.85 -42.92
N THR A 10 -37.81 25.04 -42.43
CA THR A 10 -36.62 25.22 -41.59
C THR A 10 -36.95 24.72 -40.19
N GLY A 11 -36.61 23.46 -39.93
CA GLY A 11 -36.56 22.89 -38.58
C GLY A 11 -35.40 23.52 -37.83
N ASN A 12 -35.72 24.15 -36.71
CA ASN A 12 -34.81 24.73 -35.75
C ASN A 12 -33.97 23.60 -35.11
N ILE A 13 -32.75 23.38 -35.61
CA ILE A 13 -31.78 22.50 -34.95
C ILE A 13 -31.12 23.33 -33.87
N ASN A 14 -31.64 23.21 -32.65
CA ASN A 14 -30.94 23.66 -31.45
C ASN A 14 -29.55 23.05 -31.43
N GLN A 15 -28.54 23.90 -31.64
CA GLN A 15 -27.14 23.61 -31.33
C GLN A 15 -26.99 23.48 -29.81
N ASN A 16 -27.33 22.32 -29.27
CA ASN A 16 -26.82 21.90 -27.96
C ASN A 16 -25.40 21.38 -28.17
N ASN A 17 -24.48 22.31 -28.45
CA ASN A 17 -23.05 22.08 -28.23
C ASN A 17 -22.86 22.00 -26.71
N ASN A 18 -23.07 20.81 -26.17
CA ASN A 18 -22.61 20.42 -24.85
C ASN A 18 -21.09 20.46 -24.87
N GLU A 19 -20.54 21.64 -24.58
CA GLU A 19 -19.18 21.81 -24.13
C GLU A 19 -19.03 21.00 -22.83
N ARG A 20 -18.67 19.72 -22.96
CA ARG A 20 -17.92 19.03 -21.91
C ARG A 20 -16.58 19.75 -21.83
N ARG A 21 -16.58 20.89 -21.12
CA ARG A 21 -15.37 21.55 -20.68
C ARG A 21 -14.64 20.49 -19.86
N ALA A 22 -13.59 19.91 -20.41
CA ALA A 22 -12.75 18.96 -19.70
C ALA A 22 -12.33 19.63 -18.40
N GLN A 23 -12.93 19.20 -17.29
CA GLN A 23 -12.68 19.78 -15.99
C GLN A 23 -11.21 19.52 -15.70
N LYS A 24 -10.43 20.59 -15.52
CA LYS A 24 -8.99 20.50 -15.37
C LYS A 24 -8.68 19.62 -14.15
N THR A 25 -8.30 18.39 -14.45
CA THR A 25 -7.96 17.34 -13.51
C THR A 25 -6.63 17.74 -12.89
N THR A 26 -6.67 18.18 -11.63
CA THR A 26 -5.46 18.63 -10.91
C THR A 26 -4.95 17.49 -10.05
N VAL A 27 -3.72 17.08 -10.29
CA VAL A 27 -2.97 16.19 -9.41
C VAL A 27 -2.02 17.05 -8.59
N ILE A 28 -2.07 16.92 -7.27
CA ILE A 28 -1.19 17.61 -6.33
C ILE A 28 -0.22 16.59 -5.77
N VAL A 29 1.07 16.91 -5.78
CA VAL A 29 2.11 16.10 -5.16
C VAL A 29 2.76 16.94 -4.07
N GLU A 30 2.62 16.51 -2.83
CA GLU A 30 3.27 17.11 -1.67
C GLU A 30 4.43 16.21 -1.24
N ALA A 31 5.64 16.76 -1.23
CA ALA A 31 6.82 16.07 -0.73
C ALA A 31 7.15 16.55 0.68
N PHE A 32 7.35 15.62 1.63
CA PHE A 32 7.67 15.96 3.01
C PHE A 32 9.17 15.75 3.28
N PRO A 33 9.79 16.56 4.16
CA PRO A 33 11.16 16.32 4.60
C PRO A 33 11.31 14.91 5.21
N ALA A 34 12.15 14.10 4.57
CA ALA A 34 12.32 12.67 4.88
C ALA A 34 13.78 12.23 5.06
N GLU A 35 14.71 13.18 5.20
CA GLU A 35 16.16 12.92 5.26
C GLU A 35 16.64 12.08 4.07
N ASN A 36 17.08 10.84 4.31
CA ASN A 36 17.49 9.88 3.27
C ASN A 36 16.34 8.97 2.80
N GLY A 37 15.15 9.10 3.39
CA GLY A 37 13.96 8.36 3.00
C GLY A 37 13.06 9.17 2.05
N ASP A 38 11.89 8.60 1.77
CA ASP A 38 10.87 9.21 0.91
C ASP A 38 9.54 9.35 1.66
N SER A 39 8.79 10.40 1.34
CA SER A 39 7.44 10.64 1.87
C SER A 39 6.70 11.59 0.93
N LEU A 40 5.79 11.03 0.14
CA LEU A 40 5.03 11.76 -0.88
C LEU A 40 3.54 11.54 -0.69
N LEU A 41 2.77 12.62 -0.58
CA LEU A 41 1.32 12.58 -0.64
C LEU A 41 0.86 13.02 -2.03
N VAL A 42 0.30 12.09 -2.80
CA VAL A 42 -0.31 12.35 -4.10
C VAL A 42 -1.82 12.47 -3.89
N SER A 43 -2.36 13.63 -4.20
CA SER A 43 -3.78 13.93 -4.05
C SER A 43 -4.43 14.22 -5.40
N PHE A 44 -5.57 13.57 -5.62
CA PHE A 44 -6.44 13.82 -6.76
C PHE A 44 -7.89 13.89 -6.25
N GLN A 45 -8.51 15.07 -6.29
CA GLN A 45 -9.80 15.30 -5.63
C GLN A 45 -9.75 14.83 -4.15
N ASP A 46 -10.65 13.95 -3.73
CA ASP A 46 -10.69 13.34 -2.39
C ASP A 46 -9.90 12.02 -2.29
N CYS A 47 -9.17 11.64 -3.35
CA CYS A 47 -8.30 10.47 -3.37
C CYS A 47 -6.89 10.85 -2.94
N HIS A 48 -6.41 10.25 -1.86
CA HIS A 48 -5.10 10.54 -1.27
C HIS A 48 -4.25 9.27 -1.17
N LEU A 49 -3.09 9.29 -1.81
CA LEU A 49 -2.11 8.21 -1.79
C LEU A 49 -0.87 8.69 -1.06
N LEU A 50 -0.58 8.10 0.09
CA LEU A 50 0.69 8.32 0.78
C LEU A 50 1.68 7.25 0.35
N ILE A 51 2.79 7.66 -0.23
CA ILE A 51 3.88 6.80 -0.68
C ILE A 51 5.05 7.03 0.27
N ASP A 52 5.37 5.98 1.04
CA ASP A 52 6.35 5.97 2.11
C ASP A 52 6.11 7.05 3.18
N THR A 53 6.89 7.02 4.26
CA THR A 53 6.64 7.84 5.45
C THR A 53 7.88 8.53 5.99
N GLY A 54 9.02 8.38 5.34
CA GLY A 54 10.32 8.81 5.84
C GLY A 54 10.64 8.22 7.22
N TYR A 55 11.27 9.02 8.07
CA TYR A 55 11.62 8.67 9.44
C TYR A 55 10.50 9.00 10.44
N GLU A 56 10.65 8.55 11.68
CA GLU A 56 9.72 8.89 12.76
C GLU A 56 9.56 10.41 12.92
N GLU A 57 10.62 11.19 12.70
CA GLU A 57 10.56 12.64 12.71
C GLU A 57 9.67 13.21 11.60
N THR A 58 9.73 12.64 10.38
CA THR A 58 8.84 13.00 9.26
C THR A 58 7.39 12.77 9.64
N PHE A 59 7.10 11.62 10.25
CA PHE A 59 5.76 11.31 10.73
C PHE A 59 5.28 12.32 11.79
N ASN A 60 6.10 12.59 12.81
CA ASN A 60 5.72 13.45 13.92
C ASN A 60 5.59 14.93 13.53
N LYS A 61 6.53 15.47 12.73
CA LYS A 61 6.62 16.90 12.42
C LYS A 61 5.81 17.31 11.19
N HIS A 62 5.62 16.42 10.22
CA HIS A 62 5.08 16.78 8.91
C HIS A 62 3.79 16.03 8.58
N LEU A 63 3.78 14.70 8.70
CA LEU A 63 2.60 13.92 8.35
C LEU A 63 1.46 14.10 9.36
N THR A 64 1.76 14.13 10.67
CA THR A 64 0.73 14.28 11.71
C THR A 64 -0.11 15.55 11.56
N PRO A 65 0.47 16.76 11.37
CA PRO A 65 -0.31 17.96 11.07
C PRO A 65 -1.13 17.84 9.79
N ARG A 66 -0.55 17.28 8.72
CA ARG A 66 -1.25 17.13 7.44
C ARG A 66 -2.43 16.16 7.54
N PHE A 67 -2.27 15.05 8.26
CA PHE A 67 -3.35 14.11 8.54
C PHE A 67 -4.48 14.75 9.35
N ALA A 68 -4.15 15.63 10.31
CA ALA A 68 -5.17 16.37 11.05
C ALA A 68 -5.98 17.32 10.15
N GLU A 69 -5.37 17.91 9.12
CA GLU A 69 -6.09 18.69 8.11
C GLU A 69 -7.04 17.81 7.28
N LEU A 70 -6.55 16.71 6.72
CA LEU A 70 -7.37 15.77 5.94
C LEU A 70 -8.55 15.25 6.78
N LYS A 71 -8.29 14.81 8.03
CA LYS A 71 -9.32 14.31 8.93
C LYS A 71 -10.37 15.37 9.28
N ARG A 72 -9.97 16.63 9.50
CA ARG A 72 -10.92 17.74 9.72
C ARG A 72 -11.80 18.03 8.50
N ALA A 73 -11.28 17.78 7.29
CA ALA A 73 -12.05 17.87 6.05
C ALA A 73 -12.93 16.62 5.79
N GLY A 74 -12.94 15.64 6.70
CA GLY A 74 -13.66 14.37 6.50
C GLY A 74 -12.97 13.43 5.49
N GLN A 75 -11.74 13.72 5.10
CA GLN A 75 -10.95 12.94 4.16
C GLN A 75 -10.10 11.87 4.87
N LYS A 76 -9.56 10.96 4.08
CA LYS A 76 -8.82 9.77 4.52
C LYS A 76 -7.74 9.41 3.49
N LEU A 77 -6.81 8.53 3.87
CA LEU A 77 -5.90 7.93 2.90
C LEU A 77 -6.62 6.82 2.15
N SER A 78 -6.72 6.97 0.83
CA SER A 78 -7.18 5.91 -0.06
C SER A 78 -6.17 4.77 -0.06
N ARG A 79 -4.87 5.09 -0.15
CA ARG A 79 -3.79 4.09 -0.03
C ARG A 79 -2.65 4.62 0.83
N LEU A 80 -2.13 3.77 1.70
CA LEU A 80 -0.79 3.88 2.24
C LEU A 80 0.09 2.86 1.51
N ILE A 81 1.09 3.32 0.78
CA ILE A 81 1.98 2.48 -0.03
C ILE A 81 3.36 2.53 0.60
N ILE A 82 3.83 1.38 1.08
CA ILE A 82 5.19 1.22 1.63
C ILE A 82 6.01 0.42 0.62
N THR A 83 6.87 1.11 -0.11
CA THR A 83 7.52 0.61 -1.33
C THR A 83 8.64 -0.39 -1.04
N HIS A 84 9.38 -0.17 0.04
CA HIS A 84 10.58 -0.93 0.40
C HIS A 84 10.52 -1.47 1.83
N VAL A 85 11.25 -2.56 2.07
CA VAL A 85 11.56 -3.06 3.42
C VAL A 85 12.98 -2.68 3.87
N ASP A 86 13.66 -1.84 3.09
CA ASP A 86 15.07 -1.51 3.31
C ASP A 86 15.24 -0.54 4.49
N GLN A 87 16.48 -0.50 5.01
CA GLN A 87 16.87 0.00 6.33
C GLN A 87 16.51 1.47 6.60
N ASP A 88 16.22 2.26 5.59
CA ASP A 88 15.99 3.71 5.61
C ASP A 88 14.52 4.11 5.38
N HIS A 89 13.61 3.19 5.03
CA HIS A 89 12.27 3.57 4.53
C HIS A 89 11.05 3.16 5.38
N ILE A 90 11.16 2.21 6.33
CA ILE A 90 10.01 1.76 7.17
C ILE A 90 9.88 2.53 8.50
N HIS A 91 10.78 3.46 8.77
CA HIS A 91 10.95 4.07 10.09
C HIS A 91 9.74 4.89 10.54
N GLY A 92 9.11 5.66 9.66
CA GLY A 92 7.90 6.42 9.98
C GLY A 92 6.64 5.55 10.05
N ALA A 93 6.59 4.45 9.29
CA ALA A 93 5.38 3.65 9.10
C ALA A 93 5.01 2.87 10.37
N ILE A 94 5.98 2.30 11.08
CA ILE A 94 5.75 1.56 12.32
C ILE A 94 5.13 2.45 13.41
N PRO A 95 5.77 3.57 13.83
CA PRO A 95 5.17 4.46 14.83
C PRO A 95 3.86 5.07 14.35
N MET A 96 3.73 5.36 13.05
CA MET A 96 2.47 5.84 12.45
C MET A 96 1.33 4.84 12.64
N ILE A 97 1.50 3.59 12.20
CA ILE A 97 0.44 2.56 12.28
C ILE A 97 0.11 2.25 13.74
N LYS A 98 1.14 2.14 14.60
CA LYS A 98 0.97 1.91 16.02
C LYS A 98 0.18 3.03 16.71
N ALA A 99 0.51 4.29 16.42
CA ALA A 99 -0.20 5.44 16.97
C ALA A 99 -1.60 5.61 16.37
N ASN A 100 -1.80 5.22 15.11
CA ASN A 100 -3.11 5.27 14.46
C ASN A 100 -4.06 4.19 15.01
N GLY A 101 -3.53 3.05 15.46
CA GLY A 101 -4.29 1.99 16.11
C GLY A 101 -5.13 1.18 15.12
N ASN A 102 -6.35 0.82 15.51
CA ASN A 102 -7.23 -0.05 14.73
C ASN A 102 -7.92 0.71 13.57
N THR A 103 -8.12 0.04 12.43
CA THR A 103 -8.74 0.62 11.24
C THR A 103 -10.14 1.20 11.49
N ASP A 104 -10.98 0.55 12.31
CA ASP A 104 -12.36 0.97 12.58
C ASP A 104 -12.44 2.13 13.59
N GLN A 105 -11.41 2.28 14.43
CA GLN A 105 -11.33 3.27 15.50
C GLN A 105 -9.98 4.01 15.45
N ASN A 106 -9.63 4.49 14.26
CA ASN A 106 -8.36 5.14 14.01
C ASN A 106 -8.22 6.45 14.81
N GLN A 107 -7.04 6.66 15.40
CA GLN A 107 -6.76 7.84 16.22
C GLN A 107 -6.30 9.02 15.36
N ILE A 108 -5.53 8.75 14.30
CA ILE A 108 -4.86 9.79 13.51
C ILE A 108 -5.61 10.04 12.19
N ILE A 109 -5.77 9.02 11.34
CA ILE A 109 -6.43 9.13 10.04
C ILE A 109 -7.00 7.79 9.57
N GLY A 110 -8.11 7.84 8.83
CA GLY A 110 -8.64 6.67 8.14
C GLY A 110 -7.69 6.22 7.03
N ILE A 111 -7.48 4.91 6.90
CA ILE A 111 -6.65 4.31 5.84
C ILE A 111 -7.47 3.18 5.21
N ASP A 112 -7.86 3.33 3.96
CA ASP A 112 -8.72 2.35 3.29
C ASP A 112 -7.98 1.06 3.00
N GLN A 113 -6.74 1.13 2.49
CA GLN A 113 -5.89 -0.02 2.29
C GLN A 113 -4.41 0.33 2.43
N VAL A 114 -3.62 -0.68 2.80
CA VAL A 114 -2.16 -0.62 2.82
C VAL A 114 -1.59 -1.53 1.73
N TRP A 115 -0.64 -1.02 0.96
CA TRP A 115 0.14 -1.79 0.00
C TRP A 115 1.56 -1.97 0.54
N HIS A 116 1.92 -3.21 0.86
CA HIS A 116 3.25 -3.54 1.37
C HIS A 116 3.55 -5.03 1.20
N ASN A 117 4.73 -5.37 0.68
CA ASN A 117 5.16 -6.76 0.62
C ASN A 117 5.99 -7.14 1.85
N SER A 118 5.43 -8.02 2.67
CA SER A 118 6.12 -8.67 3.78
C SER A 118 6.27 -10.18 3.55
N TYR A 119 6.99 -10.86 4.44
CA TYR A 119 7.23 -12.31 4.38
C TYR A 119 5.97 -13.14 4.08
N ARG A 120 4.80 -12.76 4.62
CA ARG A 120 3.53 -13.48 4.42
C ARG A 120 3.05 -13.52 2.97
N HIS A 121 3.48 -12.57 2.13
CA HIS A 121 3.07 -12.48 0.71
C HIS A 121 4.02 -13.20 -0.22
N LEU A 122 5.20 -13.59 0.27
CA LEU A 122 6.27 -14.18 -0.53
C LEU A 122 6.19 -15.71 -0.60
N HIS A 123 5.32 -16.33 0.20
CA HIS A 123 5.17 -17.79 0.27
C HIS A 123 3.89 -18.18 -0.46
N LYS A 124 4.00 -18.51 -1.74
CA LYS A 124 2.89 -19.10 -2.49
C LYS A 124 2.82 -20.60 -2.19
N GLY A 125 1.84 -21.02 -1.38
CA GLY A 125 1.51 -22.44 -1.18
C GLY A 125 2.13 -23.12 0.04
N GLU A 126 2.89 -22.40 0.86
CA GLU A 126 3.28 -22.87 2.20
C GLU A 126 2.34 -22.20 3.20
N ASP A 127 1.49 -22.99 3.86
CA ASP A 127 0.72 -22.48 4.99
C ASP A 127 1.72 -21.91 6.03
N PRO A 128 1.42 -20.83 6.76
CA PRO A 128 2.22 -20.38 7.91
C PRO A 128 2.41 -21.49 8.98
N THR A 129 1.76 -22.65 8.82
CA THR A 129 1.94 -23.87 9.61
C THR A 129 3.19 -24.67 9.27
N ASP A 130 3.86 -24.43 8.14
CA ASP A 130 5.19 -25.02 7.84
C ASP A 130 6.34 -24.33 8.61
N ILE A 131 5.99 -23.36 9.46
CA ILE A 131 6.86 -22.84 10.49
C ILE A 131 6.75 -23.78 11.69
N SER A 132 7.87 -24.34 12.13
CA SER A 132 7.90 -25.18 13.34
C SER A 132 7.27 -24.43 14.53
N SER A 133 6.71 -25.17 15.49
CA SER A 133 6.14 -24.62 16.73
C SER A 133 7.10 -23.65 17.44
N GLU A 134 8.40 -23.95 17.36
CA GLU A 134 9.49 -23.15 17.91
C GLU A 134 9.69 -21.86 17.10
N GLY A 135 9.54 -21.91 15.77
CA GLY A 135 9.56 -20.74 14.92
C GLY A 135 8.39 -19.79 15.19
N LYS A 136 7.17 -20.32 15.37
CA LYS A 136 6.01 -19.48 15.76
C LYS A 136 6.23 -18.79 17.10
N GLN A 137 6.81 -19.49 18.08
CA GLN A 137 7.18 -18.90 19.37
C GLN A 137 8.32 -17.88 19.26
N LEU A 138 9.25 -18.06 18.32
CA LEU A 138 10.35 -17.12 18.10
C LEU A 138 9.88 -15.85 17.38
N LEU A 139 8.93 -15.95 16.43
CA LEU A 139 8.26 -14.79 15.83
C LEU A 139 7.46 -14.01 16.88
N SER A 140 6.74 -14.70 17.77
CA SER A 140 6.04 -14.01 18.85
C SER A 140 7.00 -13.30 19.81
N ARG A 141 8.18 -13.88 20.09
CA ARG A 141 9.19 -13.23 20.94
C ARG A 141 9.84 -12.01 20.28
N LEU A 142 10.04 -12.03 18.96
CA LEU A 142 10.52 -10.86 18.19
C LEU A 142 9.56 -9.66 18.31
N ASN A 143 8.25 -9.92 18.36
CA ASN A 143 7.23 -8.89 18.49
C ASN A 143 7.12 -8.32 19.93
N THR A 144 7.38 -9.14 20.96
CA THR A 144 7.18 -8.76 22.37
C THR A 144 8.44 -8.22 23.04
N SER A 145 9.64 -8.49 22.51
CA SER A 145 10.90 -8.16 23.17
C SER A 145 11.87 -7.51 22.20
N GLY A 146 11.93 -6.17 22.24
CA GLY A 146 12.81 -5.35 21.41
C GLY A 146 14.31 -5.50 21.67
N SER A 147 14.80 -6.66 22.14
CA SER A 147 16.23 -6.87 22.42
C SER A 147 16.63 -8.35 22.45
N SER A 148 17.82 -8.64 21.89
CA SER A 148 18.64 -9.87 21.97
C SER A 148 18.44 -11.01 20.96
N VAL A 149 17.48 -10.94 20.03
CA VAL A 149 17.46 -11.88 18.89
C VAL A 149 18.29 -11.29 17.74
N GLY A 150 19.15 -12.10 17.09
CA GLY A 150 19.88 -11.72 15.88
C GLY A 150 18.93 -11.26 14.76
N GLY A 151 19.45 -10.90 13.58
CA GLY A 151 18.62 -10.42 12.46
C GLY A 151 18.94 -8.97 12.07
N THR A 152 18.85 -8.66 10.79
CA THR A 152 19.14 -7.32 10.26
C THR A 152 18.03 -6.36 10.70
N VAL A 153 18.33 -5.07 10.72
CA VAL A 153 17.34 -4.03 11.05
C VAL A 153 16.13 -4.12 10.12
N SER A 154 16.37 -4.27 8.81
CA SER A 154 15.32 -4.46 7.78
C SER A 154 14.40 -5.65 8.05
N PHE A 155 14.95 -6.81 8.41
CA PHE A 155 14.15 -8.00 8.76
C PHE A 155 13.25 -7.74 9.98
N LYS A 156 13.80 -7.10 11.02
CA LYS A 156 13.05 -6.78 12.24
C LYS A 156 11.94 -5.78 11.95
N GLN A 157 12.24 -4.69 11.24
CA GLN A 157 11.28 -3.64 10.94
C GLN A 157 10.16 -4.10 9.99
N GLY A 158 10.49 -4.84 8.93
CA GLY A 158 9.45 -5.42 8.07
C GLY A 158 8.53 -6.37 8.83
N SER A 159 9.07 -7.11 9.81
CA SER A 159 8.27 -7.97 10.69
C SER A 159 7.41 -7.16 11.65
N SER A 160 7.96 -6.09 12.23
CA SER A 160 7.23 -5.19 13.13
C SER A 160 6.08 -4.49 12.42
N LEU A 161 6.31 -3.92 11.23
CA LEU A 161 5.23 -3.30 10.46
C LEU A 161 4.14 -4.33 10.12
N ALA A 162 4.53 -5.54 9.70
CA ALA A 162 3.57 -6.61 9.45
C ALA A 162 2.72 -6.95 10.69
N ALA A 163 3.34 -6.99 11.88
CA ALA A 163 2.64 -7.24 13.14
C ALA A 163 1.66 -6.13 13.48
N GLU A 164 2.04 -4.86 13.31
CA GLU A 164 1.18 -3.70 13.58
C GLU A 164 -0.01 -3.62 12.59
N LEU A 165 0.22 -3.95 11.31
CA LEU A 165 -0.86 -4.01 10.31
C LEU A 165 -1.88 -5.10 10.64
N LEU A 166 -1.41 -6.27 11.10
CA LEU A 166 -2.27 -7.37 11.54
C LEU A 166 -3.03 -7.04 12.82
N SER A 167 -2.36 -6.47 13.83
CA SER A 167 -2.97 -6.11 15.12
C SER A 167 -4.03 -5.01 14.95
N GLY A 168 -3.76 -4.03 14.08
CA GLY A 168 -4.67 -2.95 13.72
C GLY A 168 -5.79 -3.37 12.75
N LYS A 169 -5.79 -4.62 12.28
CA LYS A 169 -6.76 -5.17 11.30
C LYS A 169 -6.83 -4.36 10.00
N TYR A 170 -5.71 -3.80 9.55
CA TYR A 170 -5.66 -3.04 8.31
C TYR A 170 -5.96 -3.93 7.11
N LYS A 171 -6.73 -3.41 6.14
CA LYS A 171 -6.90 -4.04 4.84
C LYS A 171 -5.58 -3.99 4.08
N TRP A 172 -5.01 -5.15 3.78
CA TRP A 172 -3.65 -5.27 3.32
C TRP A 172 -3.60 -5.98 1.96
N ASN A 173 -3.06 -5.28 0.96
CA ASN A 173 -2.93 -5.73 -0.43
C ASN A 173 -4.25 -6.26 -1.03
N CYS A 174 -5.42 -5.77 -0.60
CA CYS A 174 -6.71 -6.29 -1.06
C CYS A 174 -6.94 -6.05 -2.55
N ASP A 175 -6.37 -4.99 -3.12
CA ASP A 175 -6.37 -4.76 -4.58
C ASP A 175 -5.60 -5.83 -5.39
N PHE A 176 -4.81 -6.67 -4.70
CA PHE A 176 -4.02 -7.75 -5.26
C PHE A 176 -4.47 -9.12 -4.69
N ASP A 177 -5.76 -9.25 -4.36
CA ASP A 177 -6.36 -10.44 -3.74
C ASP A 177 -5.66 -10.87 -2.43
N GLN A 178 -5.18 -9.89 -1.65
CA GLN A 178 -4.35 -10.11 -0.46
C GLN A 178 -3.01 -10.81 -0.74
N GLY A 179 -2.63 -10.93 -2.01
CA GLY A 179 -1.37 -11.49 -2.48
C GLY A 179 -0.24 -10.45 -2.49
N PRO A 180 0.90 -10.80 -3.13
CA PRO A 180 2.00 -9.87 -3.29
C PRO A 180 1.66 -8.76 -4.29
N VAL A 181 2.04 -7.52 -3.96
CA VAL A 181 2.07 -6.38 -4.86
C VAL A 181 3.23 -6.61 -5.84
N VAL A 182 2.95 -7.04 -7.08
CA VAL A 182 3.97 -7.45 -8.04
C VAL A 182 3.64 -6.99 -9.45
N ALA A 183 4.62 -6.44 -10.15
CA ALA A 183 4.53 -6.06 -11.54
C ALA A 183 5.00 -7.19 -12.48
N PRO A 184 4.41 -7.31 -13.69
CA PRO A 184 3.27 -6.54 -14.17
C PRO A 184 1.97 -6.93 -13.46
N TYR A 185 1.06 -5.97 -13.32
CA TYR A 185 -0.30 -6.17 -12.82
C TYR A 185 -1.25 -5.28 -13.64
N GLU A 186 -2.51 -5.69 -13.76
CA GLU A 186 -3.54 -4.85 -14.39
C GLU A 186 -3.66 -3.51 -13.64
N PRO A 187 -3.93 -2.38 -14.32
CA PRO A 187 -4.07 -1.09 -13.65
C PRO A 187 -5.13 -1.16 -12.54
N VAL A 188 -4.75 -0.74 -11.33
CA VAL A 188 -5.64 -0.75 -10.17
C VAL A 188 -6.48 0.52 -10.17
N SER A 189 -7.80 0.40 -10.29
CA SER A 189 -8.71 1.53 -10.15
C SER A 189 -8.88 1.90 -8.66
N ILE A 190 -8.60 3.15 -8.32
CA ILE A 190 -8.76 3.70 -6.96
C ILE A 190 -10.02 4.57 -6.86
N SER A 191 -10.40 5.22 -7.97
CA SER A 191 -11.66 5.91 -8.16
C SER A 191 -12.09 5.79 -9.64
N GLU A 192 -13.28 6.31 -9.98
CA GLU A 192 -13.80 6.29 -11.36
C GLU A 192 -12.83 6.91 -12.38
N ASP A 193 -12.07 7.93 -11.96
CA ASP A 193 -11.17 8.70 -12.82
C ASP A 193 -9.68 8.39 -12.58
N VAL A 194 -9.33 7.54 -11.61
CA VAL A 194 -7.93 7.27 -11.23
C VAL A 194 -7.60 5.79 -11.28
N THR A 195 -6.60 5.47 -12.08
CA THR A 195 -5.95 4.15 -12.12
C THR A 195 -4.47 4.26 -11.79
N ILE A 196 -3.94 3.27 -11.07
CA ILE A 196 -2.52 3.14 -10.76
C ILE A 196 -1.94 1.97 -11.55
N THR A 197 -0.90 2.24 -12.34
CA THR A 197 -0.13 1.20 -13.02
C THR A 197 1.10 0.87 -12.18
N LEU A 198 1.20 -0.39 -11.76
CA LEU A 198 2.36 -0.86 -10.99
C LEU A 198 3.53 -1.14 -11.93
N LEU A 199 4.64 -0.43 -11.74
CA LEU A 199 5.87 -0.62 -12.53
C LEU A 199 6.87 -1.56 -11.85
N SER A 200 6.82 -1.67 -10.52
CA SER A 200 7.70 -2.52 -9.72
C SER A 200 7.11 -2.73 -8.32
N PRO A 201 7.55 -3.74 -7.54
CA PRO A 201 8.64 -4.69 -7.81
C PRO A 201 8.26 -5.77 -8.83
N THR A 202 9.24 -6.34 -9.55
CA THR A 202 9.03 -7.50 -10.42
C THR A 202 9.05 -8.81 -9.62
N ALA A 203 8.58 -9.92 -10.22
CA ALA A 203 8.69 -11.24 -9.61
C ALA A 203 10.13 -11.60 -9.19
N GLU A 204 11.13 -11.26 -10.02
CA GLU A 204 12.55 -11.47 -9.69
C GLU A 204 12.98 -10.69 -8.43
N LYS A 205 12.50 -9.43 -8.27
CA LYS A 205 12.77 -8.66 -7.05
C LYS A 205 12.12 -9.31 -5.83
N LEU A 206 10.91 -9.87 -5.97
CA LEU A 206 10.26 -10.60 -4.89
C LEU A 206 10.97 -11.90 -4.52
N GLU A 207 11.50 -12.65 -5.48
CA GLU A 207 12.32 -13.84 -5.18
C GLU A 207 13.61 -13.48 -4.43
N LYS A 208 14.26 -12.38 -4.79
CA LYS A 208 15.44 -11.88 -4.07
C LYS A 208 15.08 -11.50 -2.63
N LEU A 209 13.94 -10.82 -2.47
CA LEU A 209 13.40 -10.47 -1.16
C LEU A 209 13.11 -11.73 -0.34
N GLU A 210 12.45 -12.73 -0.90
CA GLU A 210 12.15 -14.01 -0.25
C GLU A 210 13.43 -14.73 0.21
N LYS A 211 14.45 -14.81 -0.65
CA LYS A 211 15.77 -15.39 -0.32
C LYS A 211 16.43 -14.66 0.85
N PHE A 212 16.35 -13.32 0.88
CA PHE A 212 16.83 -12.52 2.00
C PHE A 212 16.11 -12.89 3.31
N TRP A 213 14.77 -12.92 3.29
CA TRP A 213 13.99 -13.31 4.48
C TRP A 213 14.32 -14.73 4.95
N LYS A 214 14.39 -15.71 4.05
CA LYS A 214 14.75 -17.10 4.37
C LYS A 214 16.16 -17.19 4.99
N LYS A 215 17.11 -16.37 4.55
CA LYS A 215 18.46 -16.28 5.13
C LYS A 215 18.42 -15.70 6.54
N GLU A 216 17.68 -14.63 6.75
CA GLU A 216 17.57 -13.99 8.06
C GLU A 216 16.86 -14.88 9.08
N LEU A 217 15.78 -15.57 8.68
CA LEU A 217 15.10 -16.57 9.51
C LEU A 217 16.06 -17.68 9.95
N LYS A 218 16.84 -18.25 9.02
CA LYS A 218 17.86 -19.27 9.36
C LYS A 218 18.90 -18.73 10.33
N ARG A 219 19.33 -17.48 10.18
CA ARG A 219 20.36 -16.85 11.04
C ARG A 219 19.90 -16.73 12.49
N ILE A 220 18.61 -16.50 12.71
CA ILE A 220 18.04 -16.39 14.06
C ILE A 220 17.60 -17.75 14.62
N GLY A 221 17.93 -18.84 13.93
CA GLY A 221 17.70 -20.22 14.40
C GLY A 221 16.38 -20.84 13.94
N PHE A 222 15.65 -20.23 12.99
CA PHE A 222 14.47 -20.89 12.43
C PHE A 222 14.86 -22.04 11.52
N LYS A 223 14.26 -23.20 11.76
CA LYS A 223 14.24 -24.30 10.80
C LYS A 223 13.03 -24.13 9.88
N LEU A 224 13.30 -23.72 8.65
CA LEU A 224 12.33 -23.82 7.56
C LEU A 224 12.26 -25.29 7.15
N TYR A 225 11.08 -25.90 7.17
CA TYR A 225 10.92 -27.23 6.58
C TYR A 225 11.14 -27.14 5.07
N LYS A 226 11.82 -28.13 4.48
CA LYS A 226 11.91 -28.24 3.03
C LYS A 226 10.55 -28.72 2.52
N SER A 227 9.89 -27.91 1.71
CA SER A 227 8.72 -28.32 0.95
C SER A 227 9.08 -29.56 0.12
N ILE A 228 8.35 -30.65 0.36
CA ILE A 228 8.33 -31.81 -0.53
C ILE A 228 7.77 -31.29 -1.85
N ASN A 229 8.49 -31.50 -2.95
CA ASN A 229 8.11 -31.08 -4.29
C ASN A 229 6.69 -31.60 -4.64
N TYR A 230 5.67 -30.77 -4.49
CA TYR A 230 4.38 -30.96 -5.16
C TYR A 230 4.44 -30.34 -6.55
N LEU A 231 5.28 -30.91 -7.41
CA LEU A 231 5.20 -30.76 -8.86
C LEU A 231 5.58 -32.09 -9.51
N ARG A 232 4.71 -33.10 -9.34
CA ARG A 232 4.49 -34.19 -10.29
C ARG A 232 3.10 -34.78 -10.10
N SER A 233 2.14 -34.25 -10.86
CA SER A 233 1.08 -34.98 -11.57
C SER A 233 0.26 -33.98 -12.37
#